data_AF-A0A9E2RN82-F1
#
_entry.id   AF-A0A9E2RN82-F1
#
_cell.length_a   1.000
_cell.length_b   1.000
_cell.length_c   1.000
_cell.angle_alpha   90.00
_cell.angle_beta   90.00
_cell.angle_gamma   90.00
#
_symmetry.space_group_name_H-M   'P 1'
#
loop_
_entity.id
_entity.type
_entity.pdbx_description
1 polymer ?
#
loop_
_entity_poly.entity_id
_entity_poly.type
_entity_poly.pdbx_seq_one_letter_code
_entity_poly.pdbx_strand_id
1 'polypeptide(L)'
;SNERIFDPVTAAALGITGHEQIVVMVHCGSRGFGHQVASDYLKVFEKSMRRYGITVKDQQLACAPFRSPEGQEYFSAMNCAANTAFANRQVITHQIREAFATVFGRSAEALGMELVYDVAHNIAKVERYAEGELVVHRKGATRAFGPGSPELPEIFRQTGQPVICGGSMETGSYLLVGTDQAVRDTFGSTMHGSGRTMSRAQAKRTVRGEQLQQQLKKRGILVKAVSMSGLAEEAGLAYKNISEVVESVDRAGITKKVAELRPIGNIKG
;
A
#
# COMPACT_ATOMS: atom_id res chain seq x y z
N SER A 1 -5.68 12.04 -23.31
CA SER A 1 -7.02 11.46 -23.49
C SER A 1 -7.70 11.40 -22.13
N ASN A 2 -9.01 11.60 -22.07
CA ASN A 2 -9.81 11.59 -20.83
C ASN A 2 -9.99 10.18 -20.22
N GLU A 3 -9.31 9.16 -20.74
CA GLU A 3 -9.57 7.74 -20.46
C GLU A 3 -9.09 7.24 -19.08
N ARG A 4 -8.51 8.11 -18.24
CA ARG A 4 -7.83 7.69 -16.99
C ARG A 4 -8.52 8.14 -15.70
N ILE A 5 -9.57 8.95 -15.80
CA ILE A 5 -10.46 9.23 -14.67
C ILE A 5 -11.74 8.45 -14.96
N PHE A 6 -11.95 7.37 -14.20
CA PHE A 6 -13.06 6.44 -14.40
C PHE A 6 -14.32 6.89 -13.66
N ASP A 7 -14.16 7.59 -12.54
CA ASP A 7 -15.25 8.19 -11.77
C ASP A 7 -14.89 9.67 -11.46
N PRO A 8 -15.32 10.62 -12.32
CA PRO A 8 -14.98 12.03 -12.15
C PRO A 8 -15.52 12.66 -10.87
N VAL A 9 -16.68 12.21 -10.39
CA VAL A 9 -17.32 12.75 -9.19
C VAL A 9 -16.52 12.35 -7.95
N THR A 10 -16.19 11.06 -7.85
CA THR A 10 -15.38 10.54 -6.76
C THR A 10 -13.94 11.05 -6.85
N ALA A 11 -13.36 11.14 -8.06
CA ALA A 11 -12.04 11.72 -8.26
C ALA A 11 -11.96 13.15 -7.72
N ALA A 12 -12.94 14.01 -8.09
CA ALA A 12 -12.99 15.38 -7.61
C ALA A 12 -13.16 15.46 -6.08
N ALA A 13 -14.00 14.60 -5.49
CA ALA A 13 -14.16 14.52 -4.04
C ALA A 13 -12.87 14.09 -3.30
N LEU A 14 -12.01 13.32 -3.96
CA LEU A 14 -10.68 12.94 -3.47
C LEU A 14 -9.57 13.92 -3.85
N GLY A 15 -9.91 15.09 -4.40
CA GLY A 15 -8.96 16.12 -4.79
C GLY A 15 -8.26 15.88 -6.13
N ILE A 16 -8.71 14.92 -6.94
CA ILE A 16 -8.21 14.66 -8.30
C ILE A 16 -9.14 15.36 -9.31
N THR A 17 -8.74 16.52 -9.79
CA THR A 17 -9.58 17.44 -10.58
C THR A 17 -9.17 17.57 -12.04
N GLY A 18 -8.03 17.00 -12.44
CA GLY A 18 -7.55 17.09 -13.82
C GLY A 18 -6.58 16.00 -14.23
N HIS A 19 -6.44 15.80 -15.54
CA HIS A 19 -5.60 14.74 -16.12
C HIS A 19 -4.10 15.01 -16.03
N GLU A 20 -3.70 16.28 -15.94
CA GLU A 20 -2.31 16.70 -15.83
C GLU A 20 -1.92 17.03 -14.38
N GLN A 21 -2.81 16.75 -13.43
CA GLN A 21 -2.54 16.98 -12.03
C GLN A 21 -1.37 16.10 -11.56
N ILE A 22 -0.36 16.74 -10.98
CA ILE A 22 0.79 16.06 -10.39
C ILE A 22 0.43 15.59 -8.98
N VAL A 23 0.58 14.30 -8.75
CA VAL A 23 0.43 13.68 -7.43
C VAL A 23 1.72 12.99 -7.01
N VAL A 24 1.94 12.87 -5.71
CA VAL A 24 3.09 12.19 -5.14
C VAL A 24 2.63 10.98 -4.34
N MET A 25 3.20 9.82 -4.63
CA MET A 25 2.92 8.57 -3.92
C MET A 25 4.11 8.15 -3.08
N VAL A 26 3.87 7.90 -1.79
CA VAL A 26 4.89 7.42 -0.85
C VAL A 26 4.58 5.98 -0.48
N HIS A 27 5.48 5.07 -0.86
CA HIS A 27 5.40 3.66 -0.46
C HIS A 27 6.58 3.30 0.44
N CYS A 28 6.34 3.29 1.74
CA CYS A 28 7.33 2.92 2.75
C CYS A 28 6.65 2.34 4.00
N GLY A 29 7.39 1.52 4.76
CA GLY A 29 6.93 0.87 5.98
C GLY A 29 7.73 1.28 7.22
N SER A 30 7.70 0.40 8.22
CA SER A 30 8.35 0.54 9.54
C SER A 30 9.88 0.38 9.53
N ARG A 31 10.50 0.32 8.34
CA ARG A 31 11.94 0.06 8.15
C ARG A 31 12.36 -1.23 8.88
N GLY A 32 13.59 -1.27 9.42
CA GLY A 32 14.10 -2.43 10.16
C GLY A 32 13.36 -2.72 11.46
N PHE A 33 12.72 -1.71 12.07
CA PHE A 33 12.05 -1.87 13.37
C PHE A 33 10.93 -2.91 13.34
N GLY A 34 9.97 -2.77 12.42
CA GLY A 34 8.87 -3.75 12.30
C GLY A 34 9.33 -5.13 11.81
N HIS A 35 10.40 -5.20 11.02
CA HIS A 35 11.01 -6.48 10.64
C HIS A 35 11.57 -7.20 11.87
N GLN A 36 12.23 -6.47 12.76
CA GLN A 36 12.79 -7.03 14.00
C GLN A 36 11.67 -7.48 14.94
N VAL A 37 10.63 -6.64 15.15
CA VAL A 37 9.44 -7.02 15.93
C VAL A 37 8.84 -8.33 15.40
N ALA A 38 8.62 -8.47 14.10
CA ALA A 38 8.10 -9.72 13.54
C ALA A 38 9.03 -10.92 13.80
N SER A 39 10.35 -10.73 13.63
CA SER A 39 11.36 -11.78 13.84
C SER A 39 11.41 -12.24 15.30
N ASP A 40 11.27 -11.32 16.24
CA ASP A 40 11.30 -11.62 17.68
C ASP A 40 10.06 -12.40 18.09
N TYR A 41 8.87 -11.97 17.66
CA TYR A 41 7.62 -12.66 18.02
C TYR A 41 7.41 -13.99 17.31
N LEU A 42 7.98 -14.21 16.12
CA LEU A 42 7.98 -15.55 15.51
C LEU A 42 8.66 -16.58 16.43
N LYS A 43 9.80 -16.23 17.04
CA LYS A 43 10.49 -17.11 18.01
C LYS A 43 9.70 -17.31 19.30
N VAL A 44 8.92 -16.32 19.72
CA VAL A 44 8.00 -16.44 20.85
C VAL A 44 6.88 -17.42 20.51
N PHE A 45 6.25 -17.25 19.34
CA PHE A 45 5.13 -18.07 18.90
C PHE A 45 5.48 -19.54 18.67
N GLU A 46 6.70 -19.85 18.20
CA GLU A 46 7.19 -21.23 18.14
C GLU A 46 7.12 -21.94 19.51
N LYS A 47 7.38 -21.22 20.61
CA LYS A 47 7.25 -21.74 21.98
C LYS A 47 5.80 -21.72 22.45
N SER A 48 5.05 -20.66 22.15
CA SER A 48 3.64 -20.52 22.51
C SER A 48 2.78 -21.62 21.90
N MET A 49 3.03 -22.03 20.66
CA MET A 49 2.29 -23.12 20.03
C MET A 49 2.38 -24.42 20.83
N ARG A 50 3.58 -24.78 21.31
CA ARG A 50 3.75 -25.96 22.17
C ARG A 50 2.97 -25.82 23.48
N ARG A 51 3.02 -24.64 24.10
CA ARG A 51 2.31 -24.33 25.35
C ARG A 51 0.78 -24.43 25.21
N TYR A 52 0.23 -23.98 24.08
CA TYR A 52 -1.21 -23.95 23.83
C TYR A 52 -1.71 -25.16 23.01
N GLY A 53 -0.86 -26.16 22.75
CA GLY A 53 -1.24 -27.34 21.97
C GLY A 53 -1.60 -27.06 20.51
N ILE A 54 -1.11 -25.97 19.94
CA ILE A 54 -1.41 -25.56 18.55
C ILE A 54 -0.49 -26.33 17.60
N THR A 55 -1.10 -27.04 16.65
CA THR A 55 -0.38 -27.72 15.56
C THR A 55 -0.73 -27.05 14.23
N VAL A 56 0.29 -26.76 13.42
CA VAL A 56 0.15 -26.12 12.11
C VAL A 56 0.80 -27.00 11.04
N LYS A 57 0.35 -26.83 9.79
CA LYS A 57 0.90 -27.57 8.64
C LYS A 57 2.28 -27.10 8.21
N ASP A 58 2.63 -25.85 8.52
CA ASP A 58 3.89 -25.22 8.15
C ASP A 58 4.40 -24.36 9.31
N GLN A 59 5.69 -24.47 9.65
CA GLN A 59 6.31 -23.70 10.74
C GLN A 59 6.22 -22.18 10.51
N GLN A 60 6.12 -21.72 9.26
CA GLN A 60 5.91 -20.32 8.91
C GLN A 60 4.52 -19.79 9.32
N LEU A 61 3.62 -20.66 9.78
CA LEU A 61 2.32 -20.31 10.35
C LEU A 61 2.36 -20.19 11.89
N ALA A 62 3.54 -19.95 12.47
CA ALA A 62 3.70 -19.77 13.91
C ALA A 62 2.74 -18.70 14.45
N CYS A 63 1.99 -19.05 15.50
CA CYS A 63 0.94 -18.19 16.06
C CYS A 63 0.71 -18.43 17.56
N ALA A 64 -0.08 -17.54 18.18
CA ALA A 64 -0.58 -17.66 19.54
C ALA A 64 -2.06 -17.26 19.60
N PRO A 65 -2.85 -17.74 20.59
CA PRO A 65 -4.20 -17.25 20.80
C PRO A 65 -4.18 -15.73 21.02
N PHE A 66 -5.06 -14.99 20.35
CA PHE A 66 -5.01 -13.52 20.39
C PHE A 66 -5.08 -12.94 21.81
N ARG A 67 -5.90 -13.55 22.68
CA ARG A 67 -6.07 -13.12 24.08
C ARG A 67 -5.00 -13.66 25.04
N SER A 68 -4.00 -14.40 24.56
CA SER A 68 -2.88 -14.83 25.39
C SER A 68 -1.94 -13.66 25.70
N PRO A 69 -1.11 -13.74 26.76
CA PRO A 69 -0.08 -12.74 27.02
C PRO A 69 0.79 -12.47 25.78
N GLU A 70 1.28 -13.53 25.13
CA GLU A 70 2.14 -13.43 23.94
C GLU A 70 1.41 -12.80 22.74
N GLY A 71 0.11 -13.10 22.57
CA GLY A 71 -0.72 -12.52 21.52
C GLY A 71 -0.94 -11.01 21.70
N GLN A 72 -1.24 -10.58 22.93
CA GLN A 72 -1.45 -9.16 23.27
C GLN A 72 -0.16 -8.35 23.26
N GLU A 73 0.95 -8.95 23.72
CA GLU A 73 2.29 -8.36 23.62
C GLU A 73 2.69 -8.15 22.16
N TYR A 74 2.51 -9.16 21.30
CA TYR A 74 2.76 -9.02 19.86
C TYR A 74 1.89 -7.93 19.24
N PHE A 75 0.59 -7.93 19.53
CA PHE A 75 -0.33 -6.95 18.97
C PHE A 75 0.07 -5.52 19.37
N SER A 76 0.48 -5.32 20.61
CA SER A 76 1.01 -4.04 21.10
C SER A 76 2.30 -3.63 20.39
N ALA A 77 3.26 -4.56 20.25
CA ALA A 77 4.51 -4.31 19.54
C ALA A 77 4.30 -4.04 18.04
N MET A 78 3.37 -4.74 17.40
CA MET A 78 2.95 -4.50 16.02
C MET A 78 2.32 -3.11 15.87
N ASN A 79 1.48 -2.68 16.82
CA ASN A 79 0.93 -1.32 16.82
C ASN A 79 2.03 -0.25 16.96
N CYS A 80 3.05 -0.48 17.80
CA CYS A 80 4.23 0.39 17.84
C CYS A 80 4.95 0.44 16.49
N ALA A 81 5.13 -0.70 15.82
CA ALA A 81 5.74 -0.73 14.50
C ALA A 81 4.91 -0.01 13.43
N ALA A 82 3.58 -0.13 13.49
CA ALA A 82 2.65 0.60 12.63
C ALA A 82 2.74 2.12 12.86
N ASN A 83 2.79 2.57 14.12
CA ASN A 83 2.96 3.98 14.48
C ASN A 83 4.28 4.54 13.95
N THR A 84 5.39 3.79 14.08
CA THR A 84 6.67 4.17 13.47
C THR A 84 6.56 4.29 11.94
N ALA A 85 5.80 3.42 11.28
CA ALA A 85 5.59 3.51 9.84
C ALA A 85 4.79 4.75 9.44
N PHE A 86 3.73 5.11 10.18
CA PHE A 86 2.97 6.34 9.96
C PHE A 86 3.84 7.59 10.21
N ALA A 87 4.58 7.62 11.32
CA ALA A 87 5.51 8.72 11.62
C ALA A 87 6.56 8.89 10.52
N ASN A 88 7.12 7.78 10.02
CA ASN A 88 8.07 7.80 8.91
C ASN A 88 7.45 8.40 7.63
N ARG A 89 6.23 7.99 7.25
CA ARG A 89 5.53 8.58 6.09
C ARG A 89 5.17 10.05 6.30
N GLN A 90 4.86 10.46 7.51
CA GLN A 90 4.58 11.86 7.84
C GLN A 90 5.84 12.74 7.67
N VAL A 91 7.00 12.27 8.16
CA VAL A 91 8.29 12.97 7.98
C VAL A 91 8.65 13.06 6.50
N ILE A 92 8.49 11.96 5.74
CA ILE A 92 8.73 11.96 4.29
C ILE A 92 7.80 12.96 3.58
N THR A 93 6.51 13.02 3.97
CA THR A 93 5.54 13.95 3.40
C THR A 93 5.96 15.41 3.64
N HIS A 94 6.45 15.72 4.83
CA HIS A 94 6.97 17.06 5.13
C HIS A 94 8.19 17.41 4.25
N GLN A 95 9.16 16.51 4.12
CA GLN A 95 10.34 16.75 3.27
C GLN A 95 10.00 16.88 1.78
N ILE A 96 9.01 16.13 1.29
CA ILE A 96 8.49 16.27 -0.07
C ILE A 96 7.93 17.69 -0.27
N ARG A 97 7.14 18.18 0.69
CA ARG A 97 6.59 19.54 0.65
C ARG A 97 7.69 20.60 0.65
N GLU A 98 8.72 20.47 1.48
CA GLU A 98 9.88 21.37 1.48
C GLU A 98 10.64 21.37 0.14
N ALA A 99 10.85 20.19 -0.44
CA ALA A 99 11.52 20.04 -1.73
C ALA A 99 10.72 20.71 -2.87
N PHE A 100 9.40 20.51 -2.92
CA PHE A 100 8.53 21.17 -3.88
C PHE A 100 8.52 22.69 -3.67
N ALA A 101 8.43 23.14 -2.42
CA ALA A 101 8.43 24.57 -2.12
C ALA A 101 9.72 25.26 -2.55
N THR A 102 10.86 24.60 -2.34
CA THR A 102 12.17 25.09 -2.77
C THR A 102 12.26 25.19 -4.29
N VAL A 103 11.79 24.18 -5.03
CA VAL A 103 11.88 24.14 -6.50
C VAL A 103 10.93 25.13 -7.16
N PHE A 104 9.70 25.27 -6.66
CA PHE A 104 8.66 26.09 -7.28
C PHE A 104 8.54 27.51 -6.69
N GLY A 105 9.27 27.82 -5.63
CA GLY A 105 9.23 29.14 -4.97
C GLY A 105 7.87 29.48 -4.37
N ARG A 106 7.07 28.47 -3.98
CA ARG A 106 5.71 28.61 -3.42
C ARG A 106 5.56 27.68 -2.23
N SER A 107 4.78 28.06 -1.21
CA SER A 107 4.53 27.14 -0.09
C SER A 107 3.76 25.89 -0.54
N ALA A 108 3.84 24.81 0.24
CA ALA A 108 3.13 23.57 -0.05
C ALA A 108 1.60 23.75 -0.08
N GLU A 109 1.08 24.63 0.77
CA GLU A 109 -0.33 25.02 0.80
C GLU A 109 -0.71 25.77 -0.48
N ALA A 110 0.11 26.72 -0.94
CA ALA A 110 -0.11 27.42 -2.19
C ALA A 110 -0.06 26.48 -3.41
N LEU A 111 0.70 25.39 -3.32
CA LEU A 111 0.77 24.32 -4.31
C LEU A 111 -0.38 23.28 -4.17
N GLY A 112 -1.24 23.39 -3.16
CA GLY A 112 -2.35 22.45 -2.93
C GLY A 112 -1.89 21.04 -2.55
N MET A 113 -0.75 20.90 -1.88
CA MET A 113 -0.16 19.60 -1.54
C MET A 113 -0.83 18.93 -0.33
N GLU A 114 -2.11 18.60 -0.47
CA GLU A 114 -2.91 17.92 0.53
C GLU A 114 -2.73 16.39 0.50
N LEU A 115 -2.88 15.75 1.66
CA LEU A 115 -2.83 14.30 1.75
C LEU A 115 -4.19 13.73 1.35
N VAL A 116 -4.24 13.00 0.23
CA VAL A 116 -5.46 12.29 -0.18
C VAL A 116 -5.81 11.19 0.82
N TYR A 117 -4.88 10.26 1.06
CA TYR A 117 -5.06 9.19 2.04
C TYR A 117 -3.74 8.51 2.40
N ASP A 118 -3.68 7.89 3.58
CA ASP A 118 -2.58 7.02 3.99
C ASP A 118 -3.18 5.66 4.42
N VAL A 119 -2.70 4.57 3.82
CA VAL A 119 -3.23 3.22 4.07
C VAL A 119 -2.13 2.18 4.26
N ALA A 120 -2.32 1.31 5.26
CA ALA A 120 -1.47 0.17 5.52
C ALA A 120 -1.91 -1.06 4.71
N HIS A 121 -0.94 -1.90 4.32
CA HIS A 121 -1.20 -3.16 3.63
C HIS A 121 -0.52 -4.40 4.26
N ASN A 122 0.19 -4.19 5.38
CA ASN A 122 0.75 -5.23 6.23
C ASN A 122 0.41 -4.86 7.68
N ILE A 123 -0.73 -5.33 8.17
CA ILE A 123 -1.26 -4.96 9.48
C ILE A 123 -2.31 -5.99 9.95
N ALA A 124 -2.45 -6.15 11.26
CA ALA A 124 -3.61 -6.79 11.86
C ALA A 124 -4.49 -5.75 12.55
N LYS A 125 -5.81 -5.85 12.43
CA LYS A 125 -6.76 -4.91 13.04
C LYS A 125 -7.89 -5.66 13.72
N VAL A 126 -8.29 -5.19 14.90
CA VAL A 126 -9.54 -5.63 15.55
C VAL A 126 -10.67 -4.86 14.89
N GLU A 127 -11.59 -5.58 14.25
CA GLU A 127 -12.67 -5.02 13.44
C GLU A 127 -13.96 -5.80 13.70
N ARG A 128 -15.12 -5.14 13.56
CA ARG A 128 -16.43 -5.73 13.85
C ARG A 128 -17.18 -6.04 12.57
N TYR A 129 -17.63 -7.29 12.45
CA TYR A 129 -18.43 -7.81 11.34
C TYR A 129 -19.65 -8.57 11.87
N ALA A 130 -20.45 -9.16 10.98
CA ALA A 130 -21.63 -9.95 11.35
C ALA A 130 -21.27 -11.19 12.18
N GLU A 131 -20.07 -11.72 11.99
CA GLU A 131 -19.47 -12.84 12.71
C GLU A 131 -18.99 -12.46 14.12
N GLY A 132 -18.98 -11.16 14.44
CA GLY A 132 -18.51 -10.61 15.71
C GLY A 132 -17.22 -9.81 15.56
N GLU A 133 -16.48 -9.73 16.66
CA GLU A 133 -15.19 -9.04 16.71
C GLU A 133 -14.07 -9.97 16.22
N LEU A 134 -13.39 -9.58 15.14
CA LEU A 134 -12.37 -10.36 14.47
C LEU A 134 -11.03 -9.64 14.46
N VAL A 135 -9.94 -10.40 14.48
CA VAL A 135 -8.60 -9.88 14.19
C VAL A 135 -8.29 -10.12 12.72
N VAL A 136 -8.54 -9.12 11.89
CA VAL A 136 -8.33 -9.19 10.44
C VAL A 136 -6.86 -9.01 10.13
N HIS A 137 -6.21 -10.07 9.64
CA HIS A 137 -4.81 -10.06 9.23
C HIS A 137 -4.70 -9.72 7.75
N ARG A 138 -4.06 -8.60 7.42
CA ARG A 138 -3.80 -8.18 6.04
C ARG A 138 -2.30 -8.22 5.79
N LYS A 139 -1.88 -9.06 4.84
CA LYS A 139 -0.49 -9.14 4.36
C LYS A 139 -0.49 -9.01 2.84
N GLY A 140 -0.01 -7.88 2.34
CA GLY A 140 -0.19 -7.51 0.93
C GLY A 140 -1.66 -7.30 0.56
N ALA A 141 -2.47 -6.79 1.48
CA ALA A 141 -3.88 -6.48 1.26
C ALA A 141 -4.25 -5.19 1.97
N THR A 142 -5.18 -4.42 1.42
CA THR A 142 -5.54 -3.08 1.90
C THR A 142 -6.96 -3.08 2.45
N ARG A 143 -7.24 -2.30 3.49
CA ARG A 143 -8.62 -2.08 3.95
C ARG A 143 -9.42 -1.28 2.90
N ALA A 144 -10.68 -1.60 2.71
CA ALA A 144 -11.53 -1.10 1.63
C ALA A 144 -12.99 -0.97 2.07
N PHE A 145 -13.24 -0.20 3.14
CA PHE A 145 -14.61 0.04 3.60
C PHE A 145 -15.42 0.85 2.59
N GLY A 146 -16.69 0.47 2.42
CA GLY A 146 -17.63 1.13 1.53
C GLY A 146 -18.18 2.45 2.08
N PRO A 147 -18.95 3.18 1.24
CA PRO A 147 -19.68 4.37 1.66
C PRO A 147 -20.55 4.11 2.90
N GLY A 148 -20.73 5.12 3.75
CA GLY A 148 -21.54 5.07 4.97
C GLY A 148 -20.88 4.33 6.14
N SER A 149 -19.71 3.70 5.94
CA SER A 149 -19.01 3.03 7.05
C SER A 149 -18.68 4.02 8.19
N PRO A 150 -19.03 3.70 9.44
CA PRO A 150 -18.80 4.58 10.59
C PRO A 150 -17.31 4.74 10.93
N GLU A 151 -16.47 3.82 10.45
CA GLU A 151 -15.01 3.86 10.60
C GLU A 151 -14.34 4.88 9.66
N LEU A 152 -15.09 5.47 8.73
CA LEU A 152 -14.57 6.45 7.79
C LEU A 152 -14.71 7.87 8.33
N PRO A 153 -13.67 8.71 8.15
CA PRO A 153 -13.80 10.16 8.29
C PRO A 153 -14.94 10.70 7.44
N GLU A 154 -15.61 11.76 7.90
CA GLU A 154 -16.78 12.37 7.23
C GLU A 154 -16.55 12.58 5.73
N ILE A 155 -15.37 13.11 5.37
CA ILE A 155 -14.99 13.43 3.99
C ILE A 155 -14.98 12.21 3.05
N PHE A 156 -14.86 10.99 3.58
CA PHE A 156 -14.86 9.75 2.80
C PHE A 156 -16.12 8.90 2.99
N ARG A 157 -17.06 9.32 3.84
CA ARG A 157 -18.30 8.55 4.04
C ARG A 157 -19.13 8.44 2.78
N GLN A 158 -19.14 9.45 1.92
CA GLN A 158 -19.93 9.39 0.68
C GLN A 158 -19.23 8.60 -0.43
N THR A 159 -17.90 8.65 -0.48
CA THR A 159 -17.10 8.01 -1.53
C THR A 159 -16.75 6.55 -1.22
N GLY A 160 -16.71 6.18 0.06
CA GLY A 160 -16.00 5.00 0.53
C GLY A 160 -14.51 5.30 0.76
N GLN A 161 -13.82 4.36 1.38
CA GLN A 161 -12.41 4.51 1.76
C GLN A 161 -11.51 4.60 0.52
N PRO A 162 -10.62 5.60 0.41
CA PRO A 162 -9.60 5.58 -0.63
C PRO A 162 -8.70 4.33 -0.51
N VAL A 163 -8.46 3.70 -1.66
CA VAL A 163 -7.57 2.55 -1.82
C VAL A 163 -6.48 2.95 -2.81
N ILE A 164 -5.23 2.86 -2.37
CA ILE A 164 -4.06 3.23 -3.18
C ILE A 164 -3.37 1.93 -3.60
N CYS A 165 -3.35 1.66 -4.90
CA CYS A 165 -2.79 0.43 -5.47
C CYS A 165 -1.53 0.75 -6.28
N GLY A 166 -0.38 0.32 -5.77
CA GLY A 166 0.91 0.52 -6.45
C GLY A 166 1.15 -0.53 -7.53
N GLY A 167 1.48 -0.11 -8.75
CA GLY A 167 2.00 -1.01 -9.78
C GLY A 167 3.52 -1.09 -9.72
N SER A 168 4.16 -0.75 -10.83
CA SER A 168 5.62 -0.69 -10.95
C SER A 168 6.08 0.73 -11.30
N MET A 169 7.40 0.95 -11.27
CA MET A 169 8.00 2.20 -11.75
C MET A 169 7.67 2.54 -13.22
N GLU A 170 7.15 1.56 -13.97
CA GLU A 170 6.87 1.68 -15.39
C GLU A 170 5.38 1.79 -15.74
N THR A 171 4.54 1.07 -14.99
CA THR A 171 3.13 0.86 -15.31
C THR A 171 2.20 1.82 -14.57
N GLY A 172 2.70 2.47 -13.51
CA GLY A 172 1.90 3.41 -12.72
C GLY A 172 1.10 2.75 -11.62
N SER A 173 0.07 3.44 -11.18
CA SER A 173 -0.70 3.12 -9.97
C SER A 173 -2.17 3.44 -10.19
N TYR A 174 -3.03 3.01 -9.26
CA TYR A 174 -4.44 3.33 -9.28
C TYR A 174 -4.89 3.94 -7.95
N LEU A 175 -5.78 4.93 -8.06
CA LEU A 175 -6.64 5.36 -6.98
C LEU A 175 -8.01 4.69 -7.18
N LEU A 176 -8.47 4.01 -6.13
CA LEU A 176 -9.76 3.33 -6.09
C LEU A 176 -10.48 3.69 -4.80
N VAL A 177 -11.72 3.22 -4.64
CA VAL A 177 -12.45 3.28 -3.36
C VAL A 177 -12.97 1.92 -2.93
N GLY A 178 -13.14 1.75 -1.63
CA GLY A 178 -13.79 0.58 -1.03
C GLY A 178 -15.29 0.54 -1.29
N THR A 179 -15.90 -0.62 -1.08
CA THR A 179 -17.31 -0.88 -1.36
C THR A 179 -17.94 -1.74 -0.27
N ASP A 180 -19.27 -1.76 -0.21
CA ASP A 180 -19.98 -2.64 0.73
C ASP A 180 -19.79 -4.13 0.40
N GLN A 181 -19.54 -4.45 -0.87
CA GLN A 181 -19.23 -5.81 -1.28
C GLN A 181 -17.92 -6.30 -0.65
N ALA A 182 -16.92 -5.42 -0.50
CA ALA A 182 -15.69 -5.76 0.21
C ALA A 182 -15.96 -6.13 1.67
N VAL A 183 -16.85 -5.41 2.35
CA VAL A 183 -17.24 -5.70 3.74
C VAL A 183 -17.85 -7.09 3.85
N ARG A 184 -18.72 -7.45 2.89
CA ARG A 184 -19.41 -8.75 2.86
C ARG A 184 -18.48 -9.91 2.50
N ASP A 185 -17.65 -9.75 1.49
CA ASP A 185 -16.96 -10.89 0.87
C ASP A 185 -15.52 -11.08 1.37
N THR A 186 -14.89 -10.00 1.86
CA THR A 186 -13.45 -9.98 2.12
C THR A 186 -13.08 -9.30 3.43
N PHE A 187 -14.02 -9.15 4.37
CA PHE A 187 -13.80 -8.41 5.62
C PHE A 187 -13.23 -7.01 5.35
N GLY A 188 -13.90 -6.28 4.45
CA GLY A 188 -13.53 -4.93 4.05
C GLY A 188 -12.12 -4.86 3.49
N SER A 189 -11.71 -5.82 2.67
CA SER A 189 -10.33 -5.92 2.17
C SER A 189 -10.23 -5.99 0.65
N THR A 190 -9.12 -5.50 0.12
CA THR A 190 -8.82 -5.55 -1.30
C THR A 190 -7.32 -5.65 -1.55
N MET A 191 -6.89 -5.55 -2.81
CA MET A 191 -5.49 -5.63 -3.21
C MET A 191 -4.63 -4.48 -2.66
N HIS A 192 -3.30 -4.60 -2.72
CA HIS A 192 -2.36 -3.51 -2.40
C HIS A 192 -1.50 -3.07 -3.60
N GLY A 193 -1.30 -3.97 -4.55
CA GLY A 193 -0.45 -3.79 -5.71
C GLY A 193 -0.52 -4.99 -6.64
N SER A 194 0.24 -4.94 -7.74
CA SER A 194 0.22 -5.99 -8.76
C SER A 194 0.78 -7.32 -8.28
N GLY A 195 1.68 -7.31 -7.30
CA GLY A 195 2.37 -8.50 -6.81
C GLY A 195 3.46 -8.98 -7.76
N ARG A 196 4.47 -9.64 -7.19
CA ARG A 196 5.65 -10.09 -7.94
C ARG A 196 5.40 -11.41 -8.66
N THR A 197 5.93 -11.54 -9.86
CA THR A 197 5.97 -12.78 -10.65
C THR A 197 7.32 -13.47 -10.56
N MET A 198 8.36 -12.78 -10.08
CA MET A 198 9.71 -13.32 -9.91
C MET A 198 10.39 -12.85 -8.62
N SER A 199 11.36 -13.66 -8.18
CA SER A 199 12.22 -13.30 -7.04
C SER A 199 13.12 -12.10 -7.39
N ARG A 200 13.59 -11.40 -6.36
CA ARG A 200 14.56 -10.30 -6.52
C ARG A 200 15.88 -10.77 -7.14
N ALA A 201 16.35 -11.95 -6.73
CA ALA A 201 17.56 -12.56 -7.26
C ALA A 201 17.44 -12.89 -8.76
N GLN A 202 16.27 -13.38 -9.19
CA GLN A 202 16.02 -13.64 -10.60
C GLN A 202 15.97 -12.33 -11.41
N ALA A 203 15.23 -11.32 -10.93
CA ALA A 203 15.16 -10.02 -11.58
C ALA A 203 16.55 -9.40 -11.81
N LYS A 204 17.42 -9.44 -10.79
CA LYS A 204 18.81 -8.97 -10.87
C LYS A 204 19.67 -9.69 -11.92
N ARG A 205 19.40 -10.96 -12.19
CA ARG A 205 20.13 -11.74 -13.21
C ARG A 205 19.63 -11.42 -14.63
N THR A 206 18.36 -11.07 -14.76
CA THR A 206 17.69 -10.84 -16.05
C THR A 206 17.76 -9.38 -16.49
N VAL A 207 17.85 -8.43 -15.57
CA VAL A 207 17.77 -6.99 -15.84
C VAL A 207 19.07 -6.28 -15.51
N ARG A 208 19.52 -5.42 -16.42
CA ARG A 208 20.59 -4.45 -16.16
C ARG A 208 19.98 -3.10 -15.80
N GLY A 209 20.30 -2.60 -14.59
CA GLY A 209 19.71 -1.38 -14.04
C GLY A 209 19.96 -0.14 -14.91
N GLU A 210 21.15 -0.01 -15.49
CA GLU A 210 21.51 1.12 -16.36
C GLU A 210 20.66 1.13 -17.64
N GLN A 211 20.46 -0.06 -18.24
CA GLN A 211 19.62 -0.21 -19.43
C GLN A 211 18.17 0.11 -19.10
N LEU A 212 17.66 -0.38 -17.97
CA LEU A 212 16.31 -0.06 -17.50
C LEU A 212 16.14 1.45 -17.28
N GLN A 213 17.10 2.11 -16.62
CA GLN A 213 17.06 3.56 -16.41
C GLN A 213 17.01 4.33 -17.74
N GLN A 214 17.82 3.92 -18.73
CA GLN A 214 17.81 4.54 -20.05
C GLN A 214 16.49 4.31 -20.79
N GLN A 215 15.92 3.11 -20.71
CA GLN A 215 14.61 2.80 -21.29
C GLN A 215 13.49 3.65 -20.66
N LEU A 216 13.49 3.80 -19.34
CA LEU A 216 12.53 4.63 -18.63
C LEU A 216 12.69 6.11 -18.98
N LYS A 217 13.93 6.59 -19.07
CA LYS A 217 14.22 7.97 -19.51
C LYS A 217 13.70 8.23 -20.93
N LYS A 218 13.86 7.28 -21.87
CA LYS A 218 13.31 7.38 -23.23
C LYS A 218 11.77 7.45 -23.24
N ARG A 219 11.11 6.90 -22.22
CA ARG A 219 9.66 6.98 -22.02
C ARG A 219 9.22 8.22 -21.23
N GLY A 220 10.13 9.13 -20.91
CA GLY A 220 9.86 10.34 -20.12
C GLY A 220 9.77 10.09 -18.60
N ILE A 221 10.19 8.92 -18.12
CA ILE A 221 10.16 8.56 -16.70
C ILE A 221 11.56 8.73 -16.11
N LEU A 222 11.72 9.71 -15.23
CA LEU A 222 12.99 9.95 -14.53
C LEU A 222 13.12 9.00 -13.35
N VAL A 223 14.30 8.39 -13.17
CA VAL A 223 14.55 7.50 -12.03
C VAL A 223 15.82 7.88 -11.31
N LYS A 224 15.72 8.07 -9.99
CA LYS A 224 16.86 8.18 -9.07
C LYS A 224 16.81 6.99 -8.12
N ALA A 225 17.85 6.16 -8.17
CA ALA A 225 18.00 4.99 -7.32
C ALA A 225 19.33 5.05 -6.58
N VAL A 226 19.36 4.56 -5.34
CA VAL A 226 20.60 4.43 -4.55
C VAL A 226 21.58 3.44 -5.19
N SER A 227 21.07 2.41 -5.87
CA SER A 227 21.89 1.44 -6.59
C SER A 227 21.23 0.96 -7.88
N MET A 228 22.04 0.66 -8.90
CA MET A 228 21.56 0.05 -10.16
C MET A 228 21.05 -1.38 -9.95
N SER A 229 21.62 -2.09 -8.98
CA SER A 229 21.18 -3.43 -8.62
C SER A 229 19.80 -3.43 -7.95
N GLY A 230 19.50 -2.44 -7.08
CA GLY A 230 18.15 -2.24 -6.53
C GLY A 230 17.14 -1.82 -7.59
N LEU A 231 17.54 -0.97 -8.54
CA LEU A 231 16.71 -0.62 -9.70
C LEU A 231 16.32 -1.86 -10.52
N ALA A 232 17.26 -2.79 -10.73
CA ALA A 232 16.99 -4.05 -11.44
C ALA A 232 16.01 -4.98 -10.68
N GLU A 233 16.01 -4.98 -9.33
CA GLU A 233 15.06 -5.79 -8.54
C GLU A 233 13.60 -5.37 -8.73
N GLU A 234 13.39 -4.10 -9.06
CA GLU A 234 12.09 -3.43 -9.13
C GLU A 234 11.60 -3.23 -10.57
N ALA A 235 12.27 -3.86 -11.54
CA ALA A 235 11.90 -3.80 -12.96
C ALA A 235 10.44 -4.23 -13.20
N GLY A 236 9.76 -3.58 -14.15
CA GLY A 236 8.33 -3.79 -14.41
C GLY A 236 7.99 -5.22 -14.77
N LEU A 237 8.88 -5.95 -15.47
CA LEU A 237 8.64 -7.36 -15.79
C LEU A 237 8.55 -8.27 -14.56
N ALA A 238 9.05 -7.81 -13.40
CA ALA A 238 9.03 -8.58 -12.16
C ALA A 238 7.67 -8.57 -11.47
N TYR A 239 6.71 -7.83 -12.02
CA TYR A 239 5.39 -7.59 -11.48
C TYR A 239 4.30 -8.08 -12.44
N LYS A 240 3.13 -8.43 -11.91
CA LYS A 240 1.95 -8.67 -12.74
C LYS A 240 1.50 -7.38 -13.42
N ASN A 241 0.67 -7.51 -14.44
CA ASN A 241 -0.02 -6.37 -15.03
C ASN A 241 -1.00 -5.78 -14.00
N ILE A 242 -0.71 -4.54 -13.56
CA ILE A 242 -1.52 -3.85 -12.55
C ILE A 242 -2.96 -3.63 -13.03
N SER A 243 -3.16 -3.38 -14.32
CA SER A 243 -4.49 -3.15 -14.88
C SER A 243 -5.36 -4.40 -14.81
N GLU A 244 -4.80 -5.59 -15.01
CA GLU A 244 -5.52 -6.87 -14.88
C GLU A 244 -5.92 -7.15 -13.43
N VAL A 245 -5.01 -6.88 -12.49
CA VAL A 245 -5.29 -7.05 -11.05
C VAL A 245 -6.42 -6.11 -10.62
N VAL A 246 -6.35 -4.84 -11.04
CA VAL A 246 -7.36 -3.82 -10.74
C VAL A 246 -8.70 -4.11 -11.43
N GLU A 247 -8.69 -4.59 -12.67
CA GLU A 247 -9.91 -4.96 -13.37
C GLU A 247 -10.63 -6.13 -12.68
N SER A 248 -9.87 -7.11 -12.18
CA SER A 248 -10.45 -8.31 -11.54
C SER A 248 -11.24 -7.98 -10.27
N VAL A 249 -10.64 -7.15 -9.41
CA VAL A 249 -11.21 -6.70 -8.13
C VAL A 249 -12.30 -5.65 -8.30
N ASP A 250 -12.24 -4.81 -9.34
CA ASP A 250 -13.33 -3.91 -9.72
C ASP A 250 -14.55 -4.70 -10.22
N ARG A 251 -14.34 -5.71 -11.08
CA ARG A 251 -15.41 -6.61 -11.54
C ARG A 251 -16.00 -7.47 -10.42
N ALA A 252 -15.19 -7.90 -9.45
CA ALA A 252 -15.67 -8.56 -8.25
C ALA A 252 -16.47 -7.62 -7.33
N GLY A 253 -16.44 -6.31 -7.60
CA GLY A 253 -17.19 -5.30 -6.86
C GLY A 253 -16.58 -4.94 -5.51
N ILE A 254 -15.44 -5.52 -5.10
CA ILE A 254 -14.78 -5.26 -3.80
C ILE A 254 -13.95 -3.97 -3.78
N THR A 255 -13.88 -3.28 -4.91
CA THR A 255 -13.38 -1.92 -5.03
C THR A 255 -14.02 -1.27 -6.25
N LYS A 256 -13.92 0.05 -6.38
CA LYS A 256 -14.33 0.78 -7.58
C LYS A 256 -13.17 1.63 -8.09
N LYS A 257 -12.80 1.49 -9.36
CA LYS A 257 -11.78 2.33 -10.02
C LYS A 257 -12.19 3.81 -9.98
N VAL A 258 -11.25 4.67 -9.60
CA VAL A 258 -11.44 6.14 -9.62
C VAL A 258 -10.51 6.78 -10.64
N ALA A 259 -9.20 6.54 -10.54
CA ALA A 259 -8.23 7.09 -11.47
C ALA A 259 -6.99 6.18 -11.68
N GLU A 260 -6.45 6.18 -12.90
CA GLU A 260 -5.14 5.64 -13.24
C GLU A 260 -4.09 6.76 -13.17
N LEU A 261 -2.98 6.51 -12.49
CA LEU A 261 -1.87 7.42 -12.30
C LEU A 261 -0.63 6.91 -13.04
N ARG A 262 0.03 7.77 -13.82
CA ARG A 262 1.26 7.40 -14.55
C ARG A 262 2.50 8.03 -13.94
N PRO A 263 3.62 7.30 -13.86
CA PRO A 263 4.83 7.83 -13.29
C PRO A 263 5.50 8.76 -14.30
N ILE A 264 5.94 9.93 -13.84
CA ILE A 264 6.90 10.79 -14.55
C ILE A 264 8.27 10.80 -13.86
N GLY A 265 8.31 10.39 -12.59
CA GLY A 265 9.50 10.37 -11.76
C GLY A 265 9.40 9.31 -10.66
N ASN A 266 10.50 8.63 -10.38
CA ASN A 266 10.63 7.66 -9.29
C ASN A 266 11.90 7.92 -8.48
N ILE A 267 11.77 7.97 -7.16
CA ILE A 267 12.91 7.99 -6.21
C ILE A 267 12.88 6.68 -5.42
N LYS A 268 13.99 5.93 -5.46
CA LYS A 268 14.10 4.59 -4.88
C LYS A 268 15.32 4.47 -3.98
N GLY A 269 15.08 3.96 -2.77
CA GLY A 269 16.10 3.60 -1.79
C GLY A 269 16.77 2.27 -2.11
#